data_AF-A0A383DA23-F1
#
_entry.id   AF-A0A383DA23-F1
#
_cell.length_a   1.000
_cell.length_b   1.000
_cell.length_c   1.000
_cell.angle_alpha   90.00
_cell.angle_beta   90.00
_cell.angle_gamma   90.00
#
_symmetry.space_group_name_H-M   'P 1'
#
loop_
_entity.id
_entity.type
_entity.pdbx_description
1 polymer ?
#
loop_
_entity_poly.entity_id
_entity_poly.type
_entity_poly.pdbx_seq_one_letter_code
_entity_poly.pdbx_strand_id
1 'polypeptide(L)'
;TKTKNVDHFLKADVPPNVFVCWSLNPQVIIDREEHFTASLEQRLHGARQLADKGVIVGFHFHPIVHYKGYEKDYGNIVDTILNTFLPDEVGMISLGTLTFIKPAIKNLRALGIPSKVLQIPLKDAAGKRSYPMATKEEIFRTVYHAFRPWHEKVFFYFCMEDRKLWESVMGRCYNSNDEFEDALFTSVSGKMKAGTTKI
;
A
#
# COMPACT_ATOMS: atom_id res chain seq x y z
N THR A 1 9.34 -1.70 -0.94
CA THR A 1 10.10 -2.21 -2.09
C THR A 1 9.16 -2.71 -3.19
N LYS A 2 9.67 -2.85 -4.42
CA LYS A 2 9.00 -3.46 -5.59
C LYS A 2 9.84 -4.62 -6.19
N THR A 3 10.75 -5.17 -5.39
CA THR A 3 11.70 -6.20 -5.81
C THR A 3 11.25 -7.60 -5.39
N LYS A 4 11.77 -8.60 -6.10
CA LYS A 4 11.73 -10.02 -5.73
C LYS A 4 12.94 -10.45 -4.91
N ASN A 5 14.00 -9.64 -4.89
CA ASN A 5 15.26 -10.01 -4.27
C ASN A 5 15.22 -9.79 -2.74
N VAL A 6 14.99 -10.87 -2.00
CA VAL A 6 14.96 -10.89 -0.53
C VAL A 6 16.07 -11.74 0.09
N ASP A 7 16.92 -12.36 -0.74
CA ASP A 7 17.93 -13.35 -0.31
C ASP A 7 18.84 -12.84 0.80
N HIS A 8 19.16 -11.54 0.78
CA HIS A 8 19.99 -10.93 1.80
C HIS A 8 19.30 -10.98 3.18
N PHE A 9 18.01 -10.64 3.25
CA PHE A 9 17.22 -10.73 4.48
C PHE A 9 17.01 -12.18 4.93
N LEU A 10 16.94 -13.12 3.98
CA LEU A 10 16.84 -14.55 4.29
C LEU A 10 18.12 -15.10 4.92
N LYS A 11 19.29 -14.54 4.58
CA LYS A 11 20.59 -14.96 5.13
C LYS A 11 21.01 -14.19 6.38
N ALA A 12 20.59 -12.93 6.51
CA ALA A 12 20.95 -12.08 7.64
C ALA A 12 20.08 -12.35 8.87
N ASP A 13 20.60 -12.04 10.06
CA ASP A 13 19.77 -11.89 11.25
C ASP A 13 19.11 -10.51 11.21
N VAL A 14 17.80 -10.46 10.92
CA VAL A 14 17.09 -9.20 10.72
C VAL A 14 16.71 -8.64 12.09
N PRO A 15 17.13 -7.40 12.42
CA PRO A 15 16.81 -6.83 13.72
C PRO A 15 15.29 -6.82 13.99
N PRO A 16 14.85 -7.09 15.23
CA PRO A 16 13.42 -7.24 15.54
C PRO A 16 12.60 -5.97 15.37
N ASN A 17 13.25 -4.80 15.26
CA ASN A 17 12.65 -3.51 14.99
C ASN A 17 12.60 -3.16 13.48
N VAL A 18 12.93 -4.10 12.60
CA VAL A 18 12.86 -3.94 11.14
C VAL A 18 11.70 -4.76 10.60
N PHE A 19 10.89 -4.12 9.77
CA PHE A 19 9.85 -4.78 8.99
C PHE A 19 9.94 -4.31 7.54
N VAL A 20 9.50 -5.13 6.60
CA VAL A 20 9.71 -4.88 5.16
C VAL A 20 8.37 -4.75 4.46
N CYS A 21 8.20 -3.68 3.69
CA CYS A 21 6.94 -3.42 3.01
C CYS A 21 7.06 -3.54 1.50
N TRP A 22 6.01 -4.05 0.84
CA TRP A 22 5.90 -4.14 -0.62
C TRP A 22 4.87 -3.17 -1.16
N SER A 23 5.20 -2.47 -2.24
CA SER A 23 4.17 -1.77 -3.01
C SER A 23 3.44 -2.77 -3.89
N LEU A 24 2.11 -2.79 -3.83
CA LEU A 24 1.27 -3.69 -4.59
C LEU A 24 0.38 -2.92 -5.56
N ASN A 25 0.21 -3.49 -6.74
CA ASN A 25 -0.69 -3.03 -7.78
C ASN A 25 -1.16 -4.24 -8.60
N PRO A 26 -2.31 -4.15 -9.29
CA PRO A 26 -2.74 -5.16 -10.24
C PRO A 26 -1.68 -5.43 -11.28
N GLN A 27 -1.53 -6.68 -11.71
CA GLN A 27 -0.47 -7.06 -12.65
C GLN A 27 -0.53 -6.24 -13.94
N VAL A 28 -1.74 -5.93 -14.43
CA VAL A 28 -1.95 -5.06 -15.59
C VAL A 28 -1.38 -3.65 -15.42
N ILE A 29 -1.38 -3.10 -14.19
CA ILE A 29 -0.75 -1.81 -13.88
C ILE A 29 0.76 -1.96 -13.80
N ILE A 30 1.25 -3.03 -13.16
CA ILE A 30 2.69 -3.31 -13.07
C ILE A 30 3.31 -3.42 -14.47
N ASP A 31 2.70 -4.21 -15.35
CA ASP A 31 3.21 -4.46 -16.71
C ASP A 31 3.28 -3.18 -17.56
N ARG A 32 2.34 -2.25 -17.32
CA ARG A 32 2.18 -1.05 -18.15
C ARG A 32 2.90 0.18 -17.60
N GLU A 33 3.05 0.29 -16.29
CA GLU A 33 3.44 1.54 -15.64
C GLU A 33 4.61 1.36 -14.63
N GLU A 34 4.96 0.13 -14.24
CA GLU A 34 6.06 -0.16 -13.29
C GLU A 34 7.18 -0.97 -13.96
N HIS A 35 7.72 -0.48 -15.07
CA HIS A 35 8.81 -1.15 -15.80
C HIS A 35 10.02 -1.46 -14.91
N PHE A 36 10.70 -2.57 -15.21
CA PHE A 36 11.89 -3.05 -14.49
C PHE A 36 11.67 -3.36 -13.00
N THR A 37 10.43 -3.68 -12.63
CA THR A 37 10.06 -4.13 -11.28
C THR A 37 9.55 -5.57 -11.28
N ALA A 38 9.47 -6.18 -10.10
CA ALA A 38 8.96 -7.54 -9.95
C ALA A 38 7.45 -7.61 -10.21
N SER A 39 6.95 -8.77 -10.65
CA SER A 39 5.51 -9.03 -10.76
C SER A 39 4.81 -9.01 -9.39
N LEU A 40 3.48 -8.89 -9.38
CA LEU A 40 2.69 -8.97 -8.16
C LEU A 40 2.97 -10.28 -7.40
N GLU A 41 2.96 -11.41 -8.11
CA GLU A 41 3.24 -12.73 -7.55
C GLU A 41 4.63 -12.77 -6.92
N GLN A 42 5.66 -12.28 -7.61
CA GLN A 42 7.03 -12.25 -7.09
C GLN A 42 7.17 -11.37 -5.84
N ARG A 43 6.43 -10.27 -5.75
CA ARG A 43 6.40 -9.39 -4.57
C ARG A 43 5.75 -10.10 -3.39
N LEU A 44 4.60 -10.72 -3.59
CA LEU A 44 3.88 -11.46 -2.55
C LEU A 44 4.67 -12.69 -2.10
N HIS A 45 5.35 -13.39 -3.02
CA HIS A 45 6.23 -14.50 -2.70
C HIS A 45 7.39 -14.04 -1.79
N GLY A 46 8.08 -12.95 -2.15
CA GLY A 46 9.15 -12.40 -1.31
C GLY A 46 8.65 -11.95 0.07
N ALA A 47 7.45 -11.38 0.15
CA ALA A 47 6.82 -11.04 1.42
C ALA A 47 6.52 -12.29 2.26
N ARG A 48 6.00 -13.36 1.64
CA ARG A 48 5.73 -14.62 2.31
C ARG A 48 6.99 -15.26 2.87
N GLN A 49 8.07 -15.30 2.09
CA GLN A 49 9.37 -15.82 2.54
C GLN A 49 9.92 -15.07 3.77
N LEU A 50 9.75 -13.74 3.85
CA LEU A 50 10.16 -12.98 5.02
C LEU A 50 9.25 -13.21 6.23
N ALA A 51 7.94 -13.27 6.00
CA ALA A 51 6.98 -13.57 7.06
C ALA A 51 7.18 -14.98 7.65
N ASP A 52 7.56 -15.98 6.85
CA ASP A 52 7.91 -17.33 7.32
C ASP A 52 9.14 -17.35 8.24
N LYS A 53 10.04 -16.36 8.09
CA LYS A 53 11.19 -16.14 8.97
C LYS A 53 10.82 -15.34 10.24
N GLY A 54 9.56 -14.94 10.39
CA GLY A 54 9.10 -14.11 11.50
C GLY A 54 9.37 -12.61 11.32
N VAL A 55 9.82 -12.18 10.13
CA VAL A 55 9.96 -10.75 9.82
C VAL A 55 8.56 -10.19 9.53
N ILE A 56 8.16 -9.16 10.27
CA ILE A 56 6.90 -8.46 10.00
C ILE A 56 6.94 -7.86 8.60
N VAL A 57 5.82 -7.95 7.88
CA VAL A 57 5.68 -7.38 6.53
C VAL A 57 4.62 -6.28 6.49
N GLY A 58 4.60 -5.50 5.42
CA GLY A 58 3.56 -4.51 5.18
C GLY A 58 3.23 -4.34 3.70
N PHE A 59 2.06 -3.80 3.41
CA PHE A 59 1.58 -3.67 2.04
C PHE A 59 1.17 -2.23 1.72
N HIS A 60 1.76 -1.66 0.69
CA HIS A 60 1.49 -0.32 0.20
C HIS A 60 0.71 -0.37 -1.12
N PHE A 61 -0.57 -0.03 -1.07
CA PHE A 61 -1.36 0.26 -2.25
C PHE A 61 -1.19 1.73 -2.61
N HIS A 62 -0.05 2.06 -3.23
CA HIS A 62 0.25 3.41 -3.66
C HIS A 62 1.13 3.42 -4.92
N PRO A 63 0.68 4.05 -6.03
CA PRO A 63 -0.64 4.67 -6.19
C PRO A 63 -1.73 3.64 -6.53
N ILE A 64 -2.93 3.79 -5.97
CA ILE A 64 -4.13 3.14 -6.49
C ILE A 64 -4.56 3.83 -7.78
N VAL A 65 -4.75 3.06 -8.84
CA VAL A 65 -5.08 3.54 -10.18
C VAL A 65 -6.55 3.26 -10.50
N HIS A 66 -7.27 4.29 -10.93
CA HIS A 66 -8.67 4.17 -11.32
C HIS A 66 -8.79 3.80 -12.79
N TYR A 67 -9.41 2.67 -13.10
CA TYR A 67 -9.68 2.20 -14.45
C TYR A 67 -10.86 1.21 -14.44
N LYS A 68 -11.46 0.92 -15.59
CA LYS A 68 -12.56 -0.05 -15.67
C LYS A 68 -12.11 -1.43 -15.16
N GLY A 69 -12.77 -1.93 -14.11
CA GLY A 69 -12.47 -3.24 -13.50
C GLY A 69 -11.49 -3.19 -12.32
N TYR A 70 -11.06 -2.00 -11.89
CA TYR A 70 -10.14 -1.84 -10.77
C TYR A 70 -10.63 -2.50 -9.49
N GLU A 71 -11.94 -2.46 -9.21
CA GLU A 71 -12.54 -3.00 -7.99
C GLU A 71 -12.25 -4.50 -7.85
N LYS A 72 -12.46 -5.23 -8.95
CA LYS A 72 -12.18 -6.68 -9.02
C LYS A 72 -10.69 -6.94 -8.89
N ASP A 73 -9.87 -6.19 -9.63
CA ASP A 73 -8.44 -6.45 -9.69
C ASP A 73 -7.74 -6.14 -8.35
N TYR A 74 -8.11 -5.06 -7.67
CA TYR A 74 -7.63 -4.79 -6.30
C TYR A 74 -8.25 -5.77 -5.30
N GLY A 75 -9.54 -6.13 -5.44
CA GLY A 75 -10.19 -7.14 -4.61
C GLY A 75 -9.44 -8.48 -4.60
N ASN A 76 -9.02 -8.97 -5.78
CA ASN A 76 -8.23 -10.20 -5.89
C ASN A 76 -6.89 -10.12 -5.13
N ILE A 77 -6.24 -8.94 -5.10
CA ILE A 77 -5.01 -8.74 -4.33
C ILE A 77 -5.32 -8.86 -2.85
N VAL A 78 -6.39 -8.21 -2.38
CA VAL A 78 -6.83 -8.28 -1.00
C VAL A 78 -7.14 -9.73 -0.60
N ASP A 79 -7.90 -10.45 -1.41
CA ASP A 79 -8.21 -11.87 -1.18
C ASP A 79 -6.93 -12.72 -1.09
N THR A 80 -5.96 -12.47 -1.97
CA THR A 80 -4.67 -13.18 -1.92
C THR A 80 -3.95 -12.91 -0.60
N ILE A 81 -3.92 -11.66 -0.14
CA ILE A 81 -3.29 -11.29 1.13
C ILE A 81 -4.00 -11.95 2.32
N LEU A 82 -5.34 -11.86 2.36
CA LEU A 82 -6.15 -12.44 3.43
C LEU A 82 -5.99 -13.97 3.54
N ASN A 83 -5.76 -14.65 2.42
CA ASN A 83 -5.57 -16.10 2.38
C ASN A 83 -4.11 -16.55 2.58
N THR A 84 -3.13 -15.66 2.42
CA THR A 84 -1.70 -16.00 2.43
C THR A 84 -0.99 -15.57 3.72
N PHE A 85 -1.51 -14.58 4.43
CA PHE A 85 -0.88 -14.01 5.61
C PHE A 85 -1.81 -14.03 6.82
N LEU A 86 -1.23 -14.13 8.01
CA LEU A 86 -1.94 -13.89 9.26
C LEU A 86 -1.89 -12.40 9.60
N PRO A 87 -2.92 -11.84 10.25
CA PRO A 87 -2.90 -10.44 10.67
C PRO A 87 -1.67 -10.06 11.50
N ASP A 88 -1.16 -10.97 12.33
CA ASP A 88 -0.01 -10.73 13.21
C ASP A 88 1.32 -10.65 12.45
N GLU A 89 1.38 -11.18 11.22
CA GLU A 89 2.54 -11.07 10.35
C GLU A 89 2.59 -9.73 9.61
N VAL A 90 1.47 -8.98 9.59
CA VAL A 90 1.32 -7.76 8.81
C VAL A 90 1.27 -6.54 9.74
N GLY A 91 2.34 -5.73 9.73
CA GLY A 91 2.44 -4.52 10.54
C GLY A 91 1.46 -3.44 10.09
N MET A 92 1.39 -3.19 8.78
CA MET A 92 0.55 -2.12 8.24
C MET A 92 0.09 -2.35 6.81
N ILE A 93 -1.05 -1.75 6.47
CA ILE A 93 -1.55 -1.58 5.10
C ILE A 93 -1.79 -0.09 4.84
N SER A 94 -1.14 0.45 3.81
CA SER A 94 -1.34 1.85 3.42
C SER A 94 -2.10 1.96 2.11
N LEU A 95 -3.04 2.91 2.01
CA LEU A 95 -3.72 3.23 0.76
C LEU A 95 -3.38 4.66 0.32
N GLY A 96 -3.18 4.89 -0.97
CA GLY A 96 -2.96 6.23 -1.49
C GLY A 96 -3.25 6.30 -2.98
N THR A 97 -3.90 7.38 -3.43
CA THR A 97 -4.18 7.54 -4.85
C THR A 97 -3.04 8.18 -5.61
N LEU A 98 -3.05 7.92 -6.91
CA LEU A 98 -2.19 8.63 -7.83
C LEU A 98 -2.27 10.15 -7.66
N THR A 99 -1.12 10.75 -7.43
CA THR A 99 -0.98 12.19 -7.26
C THR A 99 0.18 12.68 -8.11
N PHE A 100 -0.12 13.54 -9.07
CA PHE A 100 0.86 14.16 -9.92
C PHE A 100 1.22 15.55 -9.44
N ILE A 101 2.51 15.83 -9.28
CA ILE A 101 3.00 17.21 -9.24
C ILE A 101 3.13 17.73 -10.68
N LYS A 102 2.89 19.03 -10.91
CA LYS A 102 2.95 19.66 -12.26
C LYS A 102 4.25 19.33 -13.03
N PRO A 103 5.45 19.30 -12.42
CA PRO A 103 6.68 18.91 -13.11
C PRO A 103 6.69 17.46 -13.59
N ALA A 104 6.09 16.52 -12.83
CA ALA A 104 6.08 15.10 -13.17
C ALA A 104 5.27 14.82 -14.45
N ILE A 105 4.14 15.51 -14.65
CA ILE A 105 3.36 15.42 -15.89
C ILE A 105 4.15 15.93 -17.09
N LYS A 106 4.86 17.06 -16.92
CA LYS A 106 5.68 17.66 -17.98
C LYS A 106 6.81 16.70 -18.37
N ASN A 107 7.49 16.11 -17.39
CA ASN A 107 8.58 15.15 -17.62
C ASN A 107 8.09 13.85 -18.27
N LEU A 108 6.98 13.27 -17.81
CA LEU A 108 6.39 12.08 -18.43
C LEU A 108 6.02 12.30 -19.90
N ARG A 109 5.44 13.47 -20.22
CA ARG A 109 5.15 13.85 -21.61
C ARG A 109 6.42 14.04 -22.44
N ALA A 110 7.46 14.64 -21.86
CA ALA A 110 8.73 14.88 -22.54
C ALA A 110 9.51 13.58 -22.81
N LEU A 111 9.37 12.57 -21.95
CA LEU A 111 10.01 11.26 -22.12
C LEU A 111 9.41 10.43 -23.26
N GLY A 112 8.23 10.81 -23.80
CA GLY A 112 7.58 10.11 -24.91
C GLY A 112 7.15 8.68 -24.59
N ILE A 113 7.19 8.27 -23.32
CA ILE A 113 6.79 6.92 -22.88
C ILE A 113 5.25 6.84 -22.97
N PRO A 114 4.69 5.84 -23.68
CA PRO A 114 3.24 5.63 -23.69
C PRO A 114 2.74 5.30 -22.29
N SER A 115 2.08 6.25 -21.61
CA SER A 115 1.48 6.05 -20.29
C SER A 115 -0.02 6.30 -20.34
N LYS A 116 -0.81 5.35 -19.83
CA LYS A 116 -2.27 5.48 -19.73
C LYS A 116 -2.69 6.26 -18.50
N VAL A 117 -1.80 6.35 -17.51
CA VAL A 117 -2.02 7.09 -16.27
C VAL A 117 -2.21 8.59 -16.53
N LEU A 118 -1.64 9.13 -17.61
CA LEU A 118 -1.85 10.52 -18.04
C LEU A 118 -3.25 10.79 -18.63
N GLN A 119 -4.02 9.75 -18.97
CA GLN A 119 -5.37 9.87 -19.56
C GLN A 119 -6.47 9.90 -18.50
N ILE A 120 -6.14 9.69 -17.22
CA ILE A 120 -7.13 9.65 -16.15
C ILE A 120 -7.58 11.08 -15.82
N PRO A 121 -8.88 11.36 -15.64
CA PRO A 121 -9.35 12.70 -15.29
C PRO A 121 -8.87 13.09 -13.88
N LEU A 122 -8.04 14.14 -13.80
CA LEU A 122 -7.48 14.66 -12.55
C LEU A 122 -8.05 16.06 -12.23
N LYS A 123 -8.26 16.34 -10.96
CA LYS A 123 -8.57 17.67 -10.40
C LYS A 123 -7.42 18.15 -9.52
N ASP A 124 -7.33 19.48 -9.33
CA ASP A 124 -6.37 20.05 -8.39
C ASP A 124 -6.70 19.64 -6.94
N ALA A 125 -5.69 19.16 -6.23
CA ALA A 125 -5.69 18.74 -4.83
C ALA A 125 -4.42 19.30 -4.18
N ALA A 126 -4.55 20.39 -3.41
CA ALA A 126 -3.43 21.06 -2.73
C ALA A 126 -2.21 21.38 -3.63
N GLY A 127 -2.45 21.91 -4.85
CA GLY A 127 -1.38 22.25 -5.80
C GLY A 127 -0.81 21.08 -6.61
N LYS A 128 -1.31 19.86 -6.36
CA LYS A 128 -1.06 18.63 -7.14
C LYS A 128 -2.31 18.26 -7.93
N ARG A 129 -2.21 17.36 -8.91
CA ARG A 129 -3.35 16.81 -9.66
C ARG A 129 -3.62 15.37 -9.23
N SER A 130 -4.80 15.09 -8.70
CA SER A 130 -5.24 13.76 -8.24
C SER A 130 -6.71 13.53 -8.58
N TYR A 131 -7.31 12.41 -8.21
CA TYR A 131 -8.72 12.14 -8.51
C TYR A 131 -9.67 13.10 -7.76
N PRO A 132 -10.88 13.36 -8.30
CA PRO A 132 -11.94 14.02 -7.56
C PRO A 132 -12.25 13.32 -6.24
N MET A 133 -12.68 14.07 -5.21
CA MET A 133 -12.96 13.50 -3.87
C MET A 133 -13.92 12.30 -3.92
N ALA A 134 -15.03 12.41 -4.65
CA ALA A 134 -16.00 11.31 -4.76
C ALA A 134 -15.38 10.02 -5.32
N THR A 135 -14.49 10.14 -6.32
CA THR A 135 -13.75 9.00 -6.87
C THR A 135 -12.75 8.45 -5.86
N LYS A 136 -12.08 9.29 -5.07
CA LYS A 136 -11.22 8.82 -3.97
C LYS A 136 -12.03 8.05 -2.93
N GLU A 137 -13.18 8.57 -2.50
CA GLU A 137 -14.03 7.88 -1.53
C GLU A 137 -14.46 6.49 -2.01
N GLU A 138 -14.86 6.37 -3.28
CA GLU A 138 -15.22 5.09 -3.89
C GLU A 138 -14.05 4.11 -3.91
N ILE A 139 -12.88 4.56 -4.38
CA ILE A 139 -11.67 3.74 -4.45
C ILE A 139 -11.26 3.25 -3.07
N PHE A 140 -11.17 4.19 -2.11
CA PHE A 140 -10.70 3.88 -0.76
C PHE A 140 -11.70 3.00 -0.03
N ARG A 141 -13.02 3.25 -0.13
CA ARG A 141 -14.04 2.36 0.45
C ARG A 141 -13.92 0.96 -0.11
N THR A 142 -13.77 0.82 -1.43
CA THR A 142 -13.66 -0.48 -2.09
C THR A 142 -12.49 -1.30 -1.53
N VAL A 143 -11.28 -0.72 -1.53
CA VAL A 143 -10.09 -1.46 -1.07
C VAL A 143 -10.08 -1.61 0.44
N TYR A 144 -10.45 -0.58 1.20
CA TYR A 144 -10.48 -0.64 2.67
C TYR A 144 -11.50 -1.64 3.20
N HIS A 145 -12.72 -1.68 2.64
CA HIS A 145 -13.75 -2.61 3.09
C HIS A 145 -13.48 -4.06 2.68
N ALA A 146 -12.73 -4.29 1.59
CA ALA A 146 -12.26 -5.64 1.27
C ALA A 146 -11.40 -6.23 2.41
N PHE A 147 -10.70 -5.39 3.17
CA PHE A 147 -9.94 -5.79 4.37
C PHE A 147 -10.77 -5.86 5.66
N ARG A 148 -12.11 -5.87 5.62
CA ARG A 148 -12.96 -5.92 6.81
C ARG A 148 -12.56 -6.98 7.86
N PRO A 149 -12.15 -8.22 7.49
CA PRO A 149 -11.73 -9.23 8.47
C PRO A 149 -10.49 -8.85 9.31
N TRP A 150 -9.72 -7.87 8.85
CA TRP A 150 -8.47 -7.40 9.45
C TRP A 150 -8.57 -6.01 10.07
N HIS A 151 -9.73 -5.35 9.97
CA HIS A 151 -9.98 -4.13 10.74
C HIS A 151 -9.73 -4.42 12.22
N GLU A 152 -9.12 -3.46 12.92
CA GLU A 152 -8.68 -3.56 14.33
C GLU A 152 -7.49 -4.52 14.59
N LYS A 153 -7.16 -5.41 13.65
CA LYS A 153 -6.02 -6.34 13.77
C LYS A 153 -4.76 -5.82 13.08
N VAL A 154 -4.90 -5.07 12.00
CA VAL A 154 -3.80 -4.48 11.22
C VAL A 154 -3.92 -2.97 11.22
N PHE A 155 -2.78 -2.27 11.23
CA PHE A 155 -2.77 -0.82 11.15
C PHE A 155 -3.04 -0.35 9.71
N PHE A 156 -4.11 0.43 9.53
CA PHE A 156 -4.47 1.04 8.24
C PHE A 156 -4.24 2.54 8.26
N TYR A 157 -3.70 3.08 7.16
CA TYR A 157 -3.56 4.52 6.99
C TYR A 157 -3.64 4.98 5.54
N PHE A 158 -4.03 6.25 5.33
CA PHE A 158 -4.07 6.86 3.99
C PHE A 158 -2.88 7.78 3.78
N CYS A 159 -2.06 7.48 2.78
CA CYS A 159 -0.81 8.19 2.52
C CYS A 159 -1.05 9.44 1.68
N MET A 160 -0.69 10.62 2.21
CA MET A 160 -0.80 11.92 1.53
C MET A 160 -2.24 12.29 1.11
N GLU A 161 -3.25 11.85 1.86
CA GLU A 161 -4.66 12.12 1.58
C GLU A 161 -5.30 13.08 2.58
N ASP A 162 -6.37 13.75 2.12
CA ASP A 162 -7.11 14.76 2.88
C ASP A 162 -7.88 14.16 4.06
N ARG A 163 -7.93 14.88 5.20
CA ARG A 163 -8.63 14.47 6.42
C ARG A 163 -10.09 14.07 6.17
N LYS A 164 -10.79 14.75 5.26
CA LYS A 164 -12.18 14.43 4.92
C LYS A 164 -12.33 13.01 4.35
N LEU A 165 -11.34 12.54 3.60
CA LEU A 165 -11.33 11.18 3.06
C LEU A 165 -11.14 10.15 4.17
N TRP A 166 -10.25 10.44 5.13
CA TRP A 166 -10.07 9.60 6.31
C TRP A 166 -11.38 9.47 7.11
N GLU A 167 -12.02 10.59 7.40
CA GLU A 167 -13.29 10.64 8.12
C GLU A 167 -14.40 9.91 7.36
N SER A 168 -14.52 10.10 6.04
CA SER A 168 -15.61 9.51 5.26
C SER A 168 -15.47 8.00 4.99
N VAL A 169 -14.26 7.45 5.08
CA VAL A 169 -14.00 6.02 4.82
C VAL A 169 -13.70 5.23 6.10
N MET A 170 -12.84 5.75 6.97
CA MET A 170 -12.44 5.08 8.22
C MET A 170 -13.24 5.54 9.44
N GLY A 171 -13.99 6.65 9.34
CA GLY A 171 -14.68 7.24 10.48
C GLY A 171 -13.74 7.92 11.49
N ARG A 172 -12.45 8.06 11.17
CA ARG A 172 -11.43 8.65 12.05
C ARG A 172 -10.30 9.29 11.25
N CYS A 173 -9.63 10.29 11.84
CA CYS A 173 -8.41 10.89 11.33
C CYS A 173 -7.54 11.34 12.51
N TYR A 174 -6.21 11.31 12.38
CA TYR A 174 -5.28 11.76 13.42
C TYR A 174 -5.15 13.28 13.42
N ASN A 175 -5.02 13.92 14.57
CA ASN A 175 -4.95 15.39 14.69
C ASN A 175 -3.58 15.95 14.32
N SER A 176 -2.52 15.17 14.48
CA SER A 176 -1.15 15.53 14.10
C SER A 176 -0.39 14.33 13.52
N ASN A 177 0.77 14.61 12.93
CA ASN A 177 1.70 13.55 12.50
C ASN A 177 2.24 12.78 13.71
N ASP A 178 2.50 13.45 14.83
CA ASP A 178 2.99 12.81 16.06
C ASP A 178 1.97 11.78 16.57
N GLU A 179 0.68 12.13 16.62
CA GLU A 179 -0.38 11.19 17.03
C GLU A 179 -0.47 9.98 16.08
N PHE A 180 -0.29 10.22 14.78
CA PHE A 180 -0.25 9.16 13.77
C PHE A 180 0.96 8.24 13.96
N GLU A 181 2.15 8.81 14.16
CA GLU A 181 3.41 8.09 14.35
C GLU A 181 3.38 7.26 15.62
N ASP A 182 2.86 7.81 16.72
CA ASP A 182 2.69 7.10 17.99
C ASP A 182 1.72 5.92 17.85
N ALA A 183 0.61 6.11 17.14
CA ALA A 183 -0.37 5.04 16.90
C ALA A 183 0.21 3.92 16.01
N LEU A 184 0.95 4.29 14.95
CA LEU A 184 1.64 3.35 14.09
C LEU A 184 2.69 2.56 14.87
N PHE A 185 3.55 3.26 15.62
CA PHE A 185 4.60 2.66 16.42
C PHE A 185 4.01 1.69 17.45
N THR A 186 2.97 2.10 18.18
CA THR A 186 2.31 1.26 19.18
C THR A 186 1.75 -0.02 18.55
N SER A 187 1.08 0.10 17.41
CA SER A 187 0.48 -1.06 16.72
C SER A 187 1.54 -2.03 16.18
N VAL A 188 2.59 -1.53 15.52
CA VAL A 188 3.61 -2.37 14.89
C VAL A 188 4.56 -2.97 15.93
N SER A 189 4.99 -2.19 16.92
CA SER A 189 5.91 -2.68 17.96
C SER A 189 5.28 -3.77 18.84
N GLY A 190 3.96 -3.75 19.05
CA GLY A 190 3.24 -4.83 19.72
C GLY A 190 3.39 -6.17 19.00
N LYS A 191 3.32 -6.16 17.67
CA LYS A 191 3.49 -7.36 16.83
C LYS A 191 4.93 -7.84 16.79
N MET A 192 5.88 -6.91 16.68
CA MET A 192 7.31 -7.23 16.68
C MET A 192 7.73 -7.94 17.97
N LYS A 193 7.24 -7.49 19.14
CA LYS A 193 7.54 -8.11 20.44
C LYS A 193 6.89 -9.48 20.62
N ALA A 194 5.66 -9.66 20.12
CA ALA A 194 4.95 -10.95 20.19
C ALA A 194 5.62 -12.03 19.34
N GLY A 195 6.23 -11.65 18.21
CA GLY A 195 7.01 -12.56 17.36
C GLY A 195 8.29 -13.09 18.04
N THR A 196 8.93 -12.29 18.90
CA THR A 196 10.17 -12.69 19.61
C THR A 196 9.95 -13.74 20.70
N THR A 197 8.71 -13.99 21.14
CA THR A 197 8.41 -14.96 22.22
C THR A 197 8.29 -16.41 21.71
N LYS A 198 8.39 -16.64 20.38
CA LYS A 198 8.44 -17.99 19.80
C LYS A 198 9.89 -18.46 19.64
N ILE A 199 10.57 -18.72 20.75
CA ILE A 199 11.83 -19.49 20.79
C ILE A 199 11.75 -20.49 21.95
#